data_AF-A0A1A3D1Z6-F1
#
_entry.id   AF-A0A1A3D1Z6-F1
#
_cell.length_a   1.000
_cell.length_b   1.000
_cell.length_c   1.000
_cell.angle_alpha   90.00
_cell.angle_beta   90.00
_cell.angle_gamma   90.00
#
_symmetry.space_group_name_H-M   'P 1'
#
loop_
_entity.id
_entity.type
_entity.pdbx_description
1 polymer ?
#
loop_
_entity_poly.entity_id
_entity_poly.type
_entity_poly.pdbx_seq_one_letter_code
_entity_poly.pdbx_strand_id
1 'polypeptide(L)'
;MPLWTIHHTPGLISDEQKRELSARIADHYEKAGLPRFYVITIFNETRPEDFYVGGEPTPVGLRVVIDHIARRAADKEDRQRIARWINRLITPFVEAHPDLHWEFHVDETSEDLWMINGIAPPPAGSDAEKAWAEANAVSAY
;
A
#
# COMPACT_ATOMS: atom_id res chain seq x y z
N MET A 1 -7.81 3.55 5.44
CA MET A 1 -7.21 3.21 4.15
C MET A 1 -5.71 3.37 4.19
N PRO A 2 -5.00 2.37 3.66
CA PRO A 2 -3.79 2.58 2.91
C PRO A 2 -4.08 2.49 1.40
N LEU A 3 -3.64 3.48 0.62
CA LEU A 3 -3.55 3.37 -0.84
C LEU A 3 -2.11 3.04 -1.20
N TRP A 4 -1.90 1.92 -1.91
CA TRP A 4 -0.61 1.53 -2.47
C TRP A 4 -0.66 1.73 -3.98
N THR A 5 0.20 2.59 -4.50
CA THR A 5 0.43 2.71 -5.94
C THR A 5 1.82 2.17 -6.26
N ILE A 6 1.86 1.09 -7.03
CA ILE A 6 3.07 0.35 -7.37
C ILE A 6 3.34 0.56 -8.85
N HIS A 7 4.34 1.37 -9.15
CA HIS A 7 4.89 1.51 -10.49
C HIS A 7 5.98 0.47 -10.69
N HIS A 8 5.93 -0.27 -11.79
CA HIS A 8 6.94 -1.27 -12.12
C HIS A 8 7.22 -1.33 -13.62
N THR A 9 8.44 -1.71 -13.99
CA THR A 9 8.76 -1.98 -15.40
C THR A 9 8.04 -3.25 -15.90
N PRO A 10 7.79 -3.37 -17.22
CA PRO A 10 7.17 -4.56 -17.80
C PRO A 10 7.94 -5.84 -17.43
N GLY A 11 7.19 -6.91 -17.13
CA GLY A 11 7.76 -8.21 -16.80
C GLY A 11 8.39 -8.35 -15.40
N LEU A 12 8.45 -7.28 -14.59
CA LEU A 12 8.98 -7.35 -13.22
C LEU A 12 8.04 -8.13 -12.28
N ILE A 13 6.74 -7.84 -12.33
CA ILE A 13 5.72 -8.47 -11.49
C ILE A 13 4.65 -9.11 -12.38
N SER A 14 4.56 -10.43 -12.38
CA SER A 14 3.49 -11.17 -13.05
C SER A 14 2.13 -10.95 -12.40
N ASP A 15 1.03 -11.26 -13.10
CA ASP A 15 -0.32 -11.11 -12.55
C ASP A 15 -0.57 -12.00 -11.31
N GLU A 16 0.07 -13.17 -11.26
CA GLU A 16 0.07 -14.03 -10.07
C GLU A 16 0.73 -13.33 -8.88
N GLN A 17 1.91 -12.74 -9.10
CA GLN A 17 2.62 -11.99 -8.06
C GLN A 17 1.89 -10.71 -7.65
N LYS A 18 1.20 -10.02 -8.59
CA LYS A 18 0.33 -8.87 -8.25
C LYS A 18 -0.79 -9.30 -7.31
N ARG A 19 -1.43 -10.45 -7.59
CA ARG A 19 -2.47 -11.02 -6.73
C ARG A 19 -1.91 -11.43 -5.37
N GLU A 20 -0.75 -12.08 -5.34
CA GLU A 20 -0.10 -12.47 -4.08
C GLU A 20 0.27 -11.25 -3.22
N LEU A 21 0.94 -10.25 -3.82
CA LEU A 21 1.38 -9.05 -3.11
C LEU A 21 0.19 -8.26 -2.56
N SER A 22 -0.83 -8.00 -3.38
CA SER A 22 -2.03 -7.27 -2.94
C SER A 22 -2.77 -8.00 -1.83
N ALA A 23 -2.88 -9.34 -1.89
CA ALA A 23 -3.46 -10.13 -0.82
C ALA A 23 -2.64 -10.04 0.48
N ARG A 24 -1.30 -10.15 0.39
CA ARG A 24 -0.42 -10.05 1.56
C ARG A 24 -0.45 -8.66 2.21
N ILE A 25 -0.56 -7.60 1.42
CA ILE A 25 -0.75 -6.23 1.92
C ILE A 25 -2.09 -6.16 2.66
N ALA A 26 -3.18 -6.63 2.05
CA ALA A 26 -4.51 -6.62 2.67
C ALA A 26 -4.54 -7.41 4.00
N ASP A 27 -3.98 -8.61 4.02
CA ASP A 27 -3.87 -9.45 5.22
C ASP A 27 -3.11 -8.74 6.35
N HIS A 28 -2.08 -7.94 6.02
CA HIS A 28 -1.28 -7.25 7.02
C HIS A 28 -2.09 -6.18 7.76
N TYR A 29 -2.85 -5.37 7.02
CA TYR A 29 -3.69 -4.33 7.63
C TYR A 29 -4.93 -4.91 8.31
N GLU A 30 -5.51 -5.99 7.77
CA GLU A 30 -6.62 -6.71 8.40
C GLU A 30 -6.22 -7.27 9.77
N LYS A 31 -5.01 -7.84 9.89
CA LYS A 31 -4.45 -8.27 11.19
C LYS A 31 -4.26 -7.12 12.19
N ALA A 32 -4.15 -5.88 11.71
CA ALA A 32 -4.10 -4.68 12.53
C ALA A 32 -5.50 -4.14 12.88
N GLY A 33 -6.57 -4.84 12.49
CA GLY A 33 -7.96 -4.49 12.79
C GLY A 33 -8.63 -3.56 11.79
N LEU A 34 -8.01 -3.30 10.63
CA LEU A 34 -8.65 -2.51 9.58
C LEU A 34 -9.59 -3.37 8.72
N PRO A 35 -10.75 -2.84 8.29
CA PRO A 35 -11.56 -3.48 7.28
C PRO A 35 -10.74 -3.80 6.02
N ARG A 36 -10.81 -5.04 5.53
CA ARG A 36 -9.97 -5.48 4.41
C ARG A 36 -10.17 -4.64 3.15
N PHE A 37 -11.41 -4.22 2.87
CA PHE A 37 -11.73 -3.34 1.75
C PHE A 37 -11.14 -1.92 1.85
N TYR A 38 -10.58 -1.51 3.00
CA TYR A 38 -9.82 -0.26 3.10
C TYR A 38 -8.51 -0.30 2.34
N VAL A 39 -7.99 -1.48 2.01
CA VAL A 39 -6.67 -1.64 1.40
C VAL A 39 -6.83 -1.62 -0.12
N ILE A 40 -6.30 -0.58 -0.75
CA ILE A 40 -6.26 -0.47 -2.21
C ILE A 40 -4.81 -0.66 -2.68
N THR A 41 -4.61 -1.51 -3.68
CA THR A 41 -3.32 -1.68 -4.36
C THR A 41 -3.53 -1.53 -5.86
N ILE A 42 -2.89 -0.54 -6.45
CA ILE A 42 -2.91 -0.24 -7.89
C ILE A 42 -1.53 -0.55 -8.46
N PHE A 43 -1.50 -1.33 -9.53
CA PHE A 43 -0.28 -1.62 -10.27
C PHE A 43 -0.28 -0.84 -11.58
N ASN A 44 0.76 -0.05 -11.79
CA ASN A 44 0.97 0.73 -13.00
C ASN A 44 2.24 0.26 -13.69
N GLU A 45 2.10 -0.29 -14.89
CA GLU A 45 3.27 -0.63 -15.70
C GLU A 45 3.85 0.66 -16.30
N THR A 46 5.12 0.94 -16.00
CA THR A 46 5.86 2.11 -16.47
C THR A 46 6.99 1.62 -17.36
N ARG A 47 7.00 2.03 -18.64
CA ARG A 47 8.04 1.59 -19.57
C ARG A 47 9.41 2.14 -19.15
N PRO A 48 10.53 1.47 -19.45
CA PRO A 48 11.87 1.97 -19.10
C PRO A 48 12.16 3.39 -19.59
N GLU A 49 11.64 3.77 -20.76
CA GLU A 49 11.72 5.11 -21.34
C GLU A 49 10.86 6.16 -20.63
N ASP A 50 10.03 5.76 -19.66
CA ASP A 50 9.22 6.64 -18.81
C ASP A 50 9.66 6.54 -17.32
N PHE A 51 10.69 5.74 -17.01
CA PHE A 51 11.21 5.54 -15.66
C PHE A 51 12.69 5.92 -15.60
N TYR A 52 12.97 7.14 -15.13
CA TYR A 52 14.32 7.66 -14.99
C TYR A 52 14.77 7.73 -13.54
N VAL A 53 15.99 7.29 -13.26
CA VAL A 53 16.65 7.40 -11.95
C VAL A 53 17.96 8.13 -12.16
N GLY A 54 18.13 9.27 -11.48
CA GLY A 54 19.32 10.11 -11.65
C GLY A 54 19.52 10.66 -13.07
N GLY A 55 18.45 10.69 -13.89
CA GLY A 55 18.50 11.14 -15.29
C GLY A 55 18.75 10.04 -16.32
N GLU A 56 18.94 8.78 -15.88
CA GLU A 56 19.16 7.64 -16.77
C GLU A 56 17.94 6.71 -16.79
N PRO A 57 17.58 6.13 -17.96
CA PRO A 57 16.51 5.13 -18.04
C PRO A 57 16.78 3.95 -17.12
N THR A 58 15.74 3.45 -16.48
CA THR A 58 15.80 2.31 -15.56
C THR A 58 15.22 1.07 -16.24
N PRO A 59 16.06 0.10 -16.68
CA PRO A 59 15.58 -1.08 -17.41
C PRO A 59 14.69 -1.98 -16.55
N VAL A 60 15.00 -2.07 -15.25
CA VAL A 60 14.25 -2.85 -14.27
C VAL A 60 14.06 -1.97 -13.04
N GLY A 61 12.82 -1.56 -12.78
CA GLY A 61 12.50 -0.53 -11.79
C GLY A 61 11.21 -0.80 -11.02
N LEU A 62 11.19 -0.47 -9.73
CA LEU A 62 9.99 -0.51 -8.88
C LEU A 62 9.89 0.75 -8.01
N ARG A 63 8.79 1.48 -8.10
CA ARG A 63 8.49 2.63 -7.25
C ARG A 63 7.17 2.43 -6.53
N VAL A 64 7.19 2.45 -5.20
CA VAL A 64 5.98 2.24 -4.38
C VAL A 64 5.63 3.52 -3.62
N VAL A 65 4.45 4.08 -3.91
CA VAL A 65 3.89 5.25 -3.23
C VAL A 65 2.76 4.77 -2.32
N ILE A 66 2.78 5.18 -1.05
CA ILE A 66 1.81 4.71 -0.06
C ILE A 66 1.21 5.92 0.66
N ASP A 67 -0.11 6.04 0.63
CA ASP A 67 -0.83 7.00 1.47
C ASP A 67 -1.46 6.29 2.66
N HIS A 68 -1.01 6.59 3.87
CA HIS A 68 -1.65 6.18 5.12
C HIS A 68 -2.67 7.23 5.56
N ILE A 69 -3.94 6.87 5.53
CA ILE A 69 -5.06 7.78 5.81
C ILE A 69 -5.74 7.45 7.15
N ALA A 70 -6.02 6.17 7.41
CA ALA A 70 -6.84 5.77 8.56
C ALA A 70 -6.10 5.74 9.91
N ARG A 71 -4.77 5.81 9.88
CA ARG A 71 -3.93 5.70 11.08
C ARG A 71 -2.71 6.60 10.87
N ARG A 72 -2.26 7.24 11.94
CA ARG A 72 -0.99 7.98 12.00
C ARG A 72 -0.02 7.26 12.92
N ALA A 73 1.25 7.27 12.57
CA ALA A 73 2.31 6.77 13.42
C ALA A 73 2.50 7.69 14.63
N ALA A 74 2.51 7.11 15.84
CA ALA A 74 2.57 7.90 17.07
C ALA A 74 3.92 8.62 17.23
N ASP A 75 5.02 7.95 16.87
CA ASP A 75 6.38 8.46 17.05
C ASP A 75 7.35 8.00 15.95
N LYS A 76 8.65 8.23 16.16
CA LYS A 76 9.71 7.85 15.22
C LYS A 76 9.92 6.33 15.18
N GLU A 77 9.81 5.64 16.31
CA GLU A 77 10.01 4.19 16.39
C GLU A 77 8.90 3.46 15.62
N ASP A 78 7.67 3.94 15.75
CA ASP A 78 6.52 3.48 14.99
C ASP A 78 6.72 3.67 13.48
N ARG A 79 7.17 4.86 13.04
CA ARG A 79 7.49 5.11 11.62
C ARG A 79 8.56 4.16 11.09
N GLN A 80 9.60 3.91 11.88
CA GLN A 80 10.66 2.96 11.51
C GLN A 80 10.15 1.51 11.49
N ARG A 81 9.24 1.16 12.40
CA ARG A 81 8.58 -0.17 12.38
C ARG A 81 7.71 -0.32 11.13
N ILE A 82 7.00 0.74 10.74
CA ILE A 82 6.23 0.81 9.50
C ILE A 82 7.10 0.56 8.27
N ALA A 83 8.15 1.37 8.11
CA ALA A 83 9.10 1.21 7.01
C ALA A 83 9.69 -0.21 6.95
N ARG A 84 10.07 -0.78 8.10
CA ARG A 84 10.65 -2.13 8.17
C ARG A 84 9.69 -3.23 7.73
N TRP A 85 8.41 -3.16 8.09
CA TRP A 85 7.47 -4.21 7.67
C TRP A 85 7.04 -4.04 6.21
N ILE A 86 6.92 -2.81 5.71
CA ILE A 86 6.68 -2.52 4.29
C ILE A 86 7.82 -3.11 3.46
N ASN A 87 9.07 -2.84 3.86
CA ASN A 87 10.25 -3.42 3.24
C ASN A 87 10.13 -4.95 3.16
N ARG A 88 9.82 -5.63 4.27
CA ARG A 88 9.66 -7.09 4.30
C ARG A 88 8.54 -7.63 3.39
N LEU A 89 7.47 -6.87 3.15
CA LEU A 89 6.42 -7.29 2.21
C LEU A 89 6.88 -7.22 0.76
N ILE A 90 7.65 -6.19 0.40
CA ILE A 90 8.13 -5.95 -0.96
C ILE A 90 9.33 -6.85 -1.29
N THR A 91 10.23 -7.08 -0.33
CA THR A 91 11.49 -7.81 -0.47
C THR A 91 11.41 -9.07 -1.35
N PRO A 92 10.46 -10.01 -1.16
CA PRO A 92 10.38 -11.23 -1.97
C PRO A 92 10.14 -11.01 -3.47
N PHE A 93 9.61 -9.85 -3.86
CA PHE A 93 9.31 -9.49 -5.25
C PHE A 93 10.45 -8.73 -5.92
N VAL A 94 11.48 -8.34 -5.17
CA VAL A 94 12.60 -7.53 -5.67
C VAL A 94 13.94 -8.27 -5.59
N GLU A 95 14.10 -9.21 -4.65
CA GLU A 95 15.36 -9.94 -4.43
C GLU A 95 15.83 -10.80 -5.62
N ALA A 96 14.90 -11.23 -6.50
CA ALA A 96 15.24 -12.02 -7.67
C ALA A 96 15.89 -11.20 -8.82
N HIS A 97 15.97 -9.87 -8.68
CA HIS A 97 16.41 -8.95 -9.72
C HIS A 97 17.65 -8.17 -9.27
N PRO A 98 18.88 -8.65 -9.57
CA PRO A 98 20.12 -8.06 -9.04
C PRO A 98 20.39 -6.62 -9.52
N ASP A 99 19.91 -6.24 -10.70
CA ASP A 99 20.09 -4.91 -11.30
C ASP A 99 18.86 -3.99 -11.13
N LEU A 100 17.92 -4.36 -10.25
CA LEU A 100 16.70 -3.60 -9.99
C LEU A 100 16.99 -2.36 -9.15
N HIS A 101 16.56 -1.19 -9.63
CA HIS A 101 16.37 -0.03 -8.78
C HIS A 101 14.98 -0.08 -8.14
N TRP A 102 14.91 0.04 -6.80
CA TRP A 102 13.61 0.15 -6.15
C TRP A 102 13.61 1.09 -4.94
N GLU A 103 12.49 1.79 -4.75
CA GLU A 103 12.24 2.59 -3.56
C GLU A 103 10.76 2.58 -3.16
N PHE A 104 10.51 2.91 -1.90
CA PHE A 104 9.16 3.24 -1.41
C PHE A 104 9.17 4.48 -0.55
N HIS A 105 8.03 5.15 -0.45
CA HIS A 105 7.78 6.14 0.59
C HIS A 105 6.35 6.03 1.11
N VAL A 106 6.10 6.62 2.27
CA VAL A 106 4.79 6.68 2.91
C VAL A 106 4.50 8.13 3.27
N ASP A 107 3.37 8.65 2.79
CA ASP A 107 2.80 9.91 3.22
C ASP A 107 1.62 9.65 4.16
N GLU A 108 1.42 10.55 5.13
CA GLU A 108 0.26 10.53 6.04
C GLU A 108 -0.71 11.65 5.62
N THR A 109 -1.94 11.30 5.24
CA THR A 109 -2.94 12.27 4.76
C THR A 109 -4.08 12.48 5.77
N SER A 110 -5.01 13.39 5.46
CA SER A 110 -6.10 13.74 6.39
C SER A 110 -7.25 12.74 6.34
N GLU A 111 -7.63 12.18 7.50
CA GLU A 111 -8.83 11.34 7.62
C GLU A 111 -10.14 12.11 7.44
N ASP A 112 -10.16 13.41 7.79
CA ASP A 112 -11.35 14.27 7.67
C ASP A 112 -11.76 14.53 6.22
N LEU A 113 -10.85 14.30 5.26
CA LEU A 113 -11.08 14.49 3.82
C LEU A 113 -11.22 13.17 3.06
N TRP A 114 -11.45 12.06 3.78
CA TRP A 114 -11.56 10.74 3.21
C TRP A 114 -12.99 10.21 3.32
N MET A 115 -13.52 9.71 2.20
CA MET A 115 -14.83 9.08 2.12
C MET A 115 -14.74 7.79 1.30
N ILE A 116 -15.55 6.79 1.64
CA ILE A 116 -15.71 5.56 0.88
C ILE A 116 -17.18 5.45 0.48
N ASN A 117 -17.46 5.35 -0.82
CA ASN A 117 -18.82 5.35 -1.37
C ASN A 117 -19.66 6.54 -0.85
N GLY A 118 -19.02 7.70 -0.64
CA GLY A 118 -19.67 8.91 -0.12
C GLY A 118 -19.92 8.93 1.38
N ILE A 119 -19.45 7.93 2.13
CA ILE A 119 -19.61 7.83 3.58
C ILE A 119 -18.26 8.07 4.26
N ALA A 120 -18.25 8.94 5.27
CA ALA A 120 -17.09 9.14 6.13
C ALA A 120 -16.81 7.83 6.91
N PRO A 121 -15.57 7.32 6.89
CA PRO A 121 -15.23 6.12 7.65
C PRO A 121 -15.43 6.31 9.16
N PRO A 122 -15.88 5.27 9.87
CA PRO A 122 -16.07 5.33 11.31
C PRO A 122 -14.74 5.60 12.04
N PRO A 123 -14.80 6.24 13.24
CA PRO A 123 -13.61 6.48 14.04
C PRO A 123 -12.83 5.20 14.33
N ALA A 124 -11.50 5.33 14.39
CA ALA A 124 -10.60 4.21 14.67
C ALA A 124 -10.98 3.47 15.97
N GLY A 125 -11.13 2.15 15.88
CA GLY A 125 -11.46 1.27 17.00
C GLY A 125 -12.91 1.31 17.47
N SER A 126 -13.77 2.12 16.84
CA SER A 126 -15.21 2.18 17.15
C SER A 126 -15.92 0.87 16.81
N ASP A 127 -17.07 0.63 17.42
CA ASP A 127 -17.89 -0.56 17.11
C ASP A 127 -18.40 -0.54 15.67
N ALA A 128 -18.60 0.64 15.09
CA ALA A 128 -18.90 0.78 13.68
C ALA A 128 -17.74 0.34 12.76
N GLU A 129 -16.48 0.67 13.09
CA GLU A 129 -15.32 0.20 12.32
C GLU A 129 -15.17 -1.32 12.41
N LYS A 130 -15.43 -1.91 13.59
CA LYS A 130 -15.43 -3.37 13.76
C LYS A 130 -16.54 -4.02 12.95
N ALA A 131 -17.75 -3.46 12.95
CA ALA A 131 -18.86 -3.97 12.13
C ALA A 131 -18.52 -3.90 10.62
N TRP A 132 -17.90 -2.81 10.16
CA TRP A 132 -17.40 -2.71 8.80
C TRP A 132 -16.31 -3.74 8.49
N ALA A 133 -15.43 -4.03 9.44
CA ALA A 133 -14.38 -5.03 9.27
C ALA A 133 -14.95 -6.45 9.18
N GLU A 134 -15.89 -6.80 10.05
CA GLU A 134 -16.56 -8.12 10.07
C GLU A 134 -17.38 -8.35 8.80
N ALA A 135 -18.15 -7.35 8.36
CA ALA A 135 -18.96 -7.44 7.14
C ALA A 135 -18.14 -7.27 5.86
N ASN A 136 -16.90 -6.76 5.98
CA ASN A 136 -16.05 -6.32 4.88
C ASN A 136 -16.79 -5.46 3.84
N ALA A 137 -17.62 -4.53 4.32
CA ALA A 137 -18.46 -3.68 3.49
C ALA A 137 -18.72 -2.32 4.16
N VAL A 138 -19.01 -1.32 3.33
CA VAL A 138 -19.46 0.00 3.78
C VAL A 138 -20.94 -0.05 4.16
N SER A 139 -21.29 0.47 5.33
CA SER A 139 -22.68 0.64 5.77
C SER A 139 -22.87 1.95 6.53
N ALA A 140 -24.08 2.48 6.56
CA ALA A 140 -24.41 3.58 7.49
C ALA A 140 -24.30 3.11 8.95
N TYR A 141 -24.03 4.04 9.88
CA TYR A 141 -23.87 3.80 11.32
C TYR A 141 -24.30 5.01 12.15
#